data_AF-A0AAW8LA00-F1
#
_entry.id   AF-A0AAW8LA00-F1
#
_cell.length_a   1.000
_cell.length_b   1.000
_cell.length_c   1.000
_cell.angle_alpha   90.00
_cell.angle_beta   90.00
_cell.angle_gamma   90.00
#
_symmetry.space_group_name_H-M   'P 1'
#
loop_
_entity.id
_entity.type
_entity.pdbx_description
1 polymer ?
#
loop_
_entity_poly.entity_id
_entity_poly.type
_entity_poly.pdbx_seq_one_letter_code
_entity_poly.pdbx_strand_id
1 'polypeptide(L)'
;MDSSAARLLRGFLEPCLLSLLADHADYGLSLAQRLAAAGLDEVPGGTLYPALMRLEKRGLVAVSWSPSTSGPARKYYELTDAGHTELAARRAEWRTFSTAVGTLIEGRRVRTEAPS
;
A
#
# COMPACT_ATOMS: atom_id res chain seq x y z
N MET A 1 -5.91 -21.79 3.13
CA MET A 1 -7.21 -21.10 2.92
C MET A 1 -6.90 -19.62 2.81
N ASP A 2 -7.20 -19.00 1.67
CA ASP A 2 -7.01 -17.55 1.47
C ASP A 2 -8.00 -16.81 2.39
N SER A 3 -7.47 -16.07 3.37
CA SER A 3 -8.28 -15.26 4.27
C SER A 3 -9.02 -14.18 3.45
N SER A 4 -10.26 -13.85 3.83
CA SER A 4 -10.96 -12.69 3.26
C SER A 4 -10.11 -11.41 3.35
N ALA A 5 -9.27 -11.29 4.38
CA ALA A 5 -8.33 -10.19 4.55
C ALA A 5 -7.21 -10.20 3.49
N ALA A 6 -6.62 -11.35 3.18
CA ALA A 6 -5.59 -11.48 2.15
C ALA A 6 -6.09 -11.09 0.74
N ARG A 7 -7.37 -11.37 0.43
CA ARG A 7 -8.00 -10.92 -0.82
C ARG A 7 -8.20 -9.41 -0.88
N LEU A 8 -8.59 -8.79 0.23
CA LEU A 8 -8.68 -7.33 0.33
C LEU A 8 -7.28 -6.71 0.19
N LEU A 9 -6.28 -7.26 0.87
CA LEU A 9 -4.91 -6.78 0.82
C LEU A 9 -4.32 -6.78 -0.60
N ARG A 10 -4.62 -7.80 -1.42
CA ARG A 10 -4.17 -7.79 -2.83
C ARG A 10 -4.65 -6.56 -3.60
N GLY A 11 -5.81 -6.00 -3.25
CA GLY A 11 -6.32 -4.75 -3.83
C GLY A 11 -5.69 -3.48 -3.26
N PHE A 12 -5.13 -3.53 -2.05
CA PHE A 12 -4.61 -2.36 -1.33
C PHE A 12 -3.08 -2.37 -1.12
N LEU A 13 -2.38 -3.42 -1.57
CA LEU A 13 -0.96 -3.58 -1.31
C LEU A 13 -0.12 -2.41 -1.85
N GLU A 14 -0.39 -1.94 -3.07
CA GLU A 14 0.34 -0.81 -3.66
C GLU A 14 0.14 0.50 -2.86
N PRO A 15 -1.09 0.92 -2.53
CA PRO A 15 -1.31 2.05 -1.61
C PRO A 15 -0.62 1.88 -0.24
N CYS A 16 -0.62 0.68 0.34
CA CYS A 16 0.08 0.40 1.60
C CYS A 16 1.60 0.61 1.46
N LEU A 17 2.21 0.09 0.40
CA LEU A 17 3.63 0.26 0.12
C LEU A 17 4.01 1.73 -0.10
N LEU A 18 3.23 2.45 -0.92
CA LEU A 18 3.43 3.88 -1.11
C LEU A 18 3.35 4.63 0.23
N SER A 19 2.39 4.27 1.10
CA SER A 19 2.27 4.91 2.41
C SER A 19 3.43 4.61 3.35
N LEU A 20 4.03 3.41 3.30
CA LEU A 20 5.21 3.05 4.11
C LEU A 20 6.50 3.72 3.62
N LEU A 21 6.54 4.10 2.33
CA LEU A 21 7.64 4.81 1.70
C LEU A 21 7.50 6.34 1.78
N ALA A 22 6.41 6.85 2.34
CA ALA A 22 6.11 8.29 2.36
C ALA A 22 7.08 9.11 3.21
N ASP A 23 7.68 8.50 4.24
CA ASP A 23 8.54 9.21 5.18
C ASP A 23 10.03 9.04 4.86
N HIS A 24 10.43 7.88 4.32
CA HIS A 24 11.83 7.55 4.01
C HIS A 24 11.93 6.36 3.06
N ALA A 25 13.08 6.27 2.38
CA ALA A 25 13.44 5.11 1.57
C ALA A 25 13.55 3.83 2.41
N ASP A 26 13.08 2.70 1.88
CA ASP A 26 13.14 1.41 2.57
C ASP A 26 13.35 0.22 1.62
N TYR A 27 13.67 -0.96 2.14
CA TYR A 27 13.91 -2.18 1.38
C TYR A 27 12.83 -3.24 1.61
N GLY A 28 12.69 -4.15 0.64
CA GLY A 28 11.57 -5.10 0.57
C GLY A 28 11.30 -5.88 1.86
N LEU A 29 12.34 -6.43 2.50
CA LEU A 29 12.14 -7.21 3.73
C LEU A 29 11.61 -6.35 4.90
N SER A 30 12.12 -5.12 5.06
CA SER A 30 11.60 -4.19 6.09
C SER A 30 10.15 -3.79 5.79
N LEU A 31 9.81 -3.52 4.52
CA LEU A 31 8.43 -3.27 4.10
C LEU A 31 7.50 -4.45 4.45
N ALA A 32 7.91 -5.69 4.21
CA ALA A 32 7.15 -6.88 4.58
C ALA A 32 6.89 -6.96 6.09
N GLN A 33 7.91 -6.69 6.90
CA GLN A 33 7.82 -6.68 8.36
C GLN A 33 6.89 -5.59 8.87
N ARG A 34 6.95 -4.39 8.28
CA ARG A 34 6.08 -3.26 8.64
C ARG A 34 4.62 -3.51 8.25
N LEU A 35 4.36 -4.17 7.11
CA LEU A 35 3.01 -4.61 6.75
C LEU A 35 2.46 -5.60 7.79
N ALA A 36 3.25 -6.60 8.18
CA ALA A 36 2.86 -7.58 9.19
C ALA A 36 2.59 -6.92 10.56
N ALA A 37 3.46 -6.00 10.97
CA ALA A 37 3.29 -5.23 12.22
C ALA A 37 2.04 -4.34 12.21
N ALA A 38 1.55 -3.93 11.04
CA ALA A 38 0.29 -3.21 10.88
C ALA A 38 -0.96 -4.11 10.95
N GLY A 39 -0.79 -5.41 11.25
CA GLY A 39 -1.89 -6.37 11.36
C GLY A 39 -2.34 -6.97 10.03
N LEU A 40 -1.56 -6.79 8.96
CA LEU A 40 -1.79 -7.48 7.69
C LEU A 40 -1.15 -8.88 7.74
N ASP A 41 -1.77 -9.85 7.08
CA ASP A 41 -1.19 -11.19 6.93
C ASP A 41 0.22 -11.08 6.30
N GLU A 42 1.10 -12.02 6.64
CA GLU A 42 2.46 -12.06 6.10
C GLU A 42 2.42 -12.05 4.56
N VAL A 43 2.95 -10.98 3.96
CA VAL A 43 2.92 -10.80 2.51
C VAL A 43 4.09 -11.57 1.89
N PRO A 44 3.84 -12.64 1.10
CA PRO A 44 4.91 -13.43 0.52
C PRO A 44 5.75 -12.61 -0.45
N GLY A 45 7.03 -12.93 -0.58
CA GLY A 45 7.93 -12.27 -1.53
C GLY A 45 7.41 -12.33 -2.98
N GLY A 46 6.78 -13.44 -3.37
CA GLY A 46 6.13 -13.61 -4.68
C GLY A 46 4.96 -12.66 -4.95
N THR A 47 4.45 -11.97 -3.94
CA THR A 47 3.41 -10.92 -4.05
C THR A 47 4.03 -9.53 -3.90
N LEU A 48 4.91 -9.38 -2.92
CA LEU A 48 5.54 -8.10 -2.56
C LEU A 48 6.43 -7.55 -3.68
N TYR A 49 7.39 -8.34 -4.16
CA TYR A 49 8.37 -7.86 -5.13
C TYR A 49 7.75 -7.53 -6.49
N PRO A 50 6.79 -8.32 -7.02
CA PRO A 50 6.04 -7.89 -8.20
C PRO A 50 5.27 -6.58 -8.01
N ALA A 51 4.73 -6.30 -6.83
CA ALA A 51 4.09 -5.01 -6.56
C ALA A 51 5.10 -3.85 -6.60
N LEU A 52 6.25 -4.01 -5.94
CA LEU A 52 7.33 -3.02 -5.99
C LEU A 52 7.84 -2.78 -7.43
N MET A 53 8.01 -3.84 -8.22
CA MET A 53 8.39 -3.71 -9.63
C MET A 53 7.35 -2.94 -10.46
N ARG A 54 6.04 -3.10 -10.18
CA ARG A 54 5.01 -2.32 -10.85
C ARG A 54 5.05 -0.85 -10.46
N LEU A 55 5.27 -0.54 -9.19
CA LEU A 55 5.45 0.85 -8.72
C LEU A 55 6.66 1.51 -9.39
N GLU A 56 7.78 0.79 -9.47
CA GLU A 56 9.01 1.23 -10.14
C GLU A 56 8.77 1.47 -11.64
N LYS A 57 8.14 0.52 -12.33
CA LYS A 57 7.80 0.63 -13.75
C LYS A 57 6.86 1.80 -14.05
N ARG A 58 5.98 2.15 -13.11
CA ARG A 58 5.08 3.31 -13.18
C ARG A 58 5.77 4.63 -12.82
N GLY A 59 7.05 4.60 -12.42
CA GLY A 59 7.80 5.79 -11.99
C GLY A 59 7.34 6.35 -10.64
N LEU A 60 6.60 5.58 -9.85
CA LEU A 60 6.10 6.01 -8.54
C LEU A 60 7.14 5.85 -7.44
N VAL A 61 8.11 4.96 -7.65
CA VAL A 61 9.27 4.80 -6.77
C VAL A 61 10.55 4.85 -7.59
N ALA A 62 11.55 5.53 -7.04
CA ALA A 62 12.93 5.43 -7.48
C ALA A 62 13.62 4.31 -6.70
N VAL A 63 14.73 3.83 -7.26
CA VAL A 63 15.51 2.73 -6.68
C VAL A 63 16.95 3.17 -6.50
N SER A 64 17.51 2.81 -5.35
CA SER A 64 18.95 2.87 -5.10
C SER A 64 19.46 1.54 -4.56
N TRP A 65 20.74 1.27 -4.78
CA TRP A 65 21.43 0.11 -4.21
C TRP A 65 22.33 0.58 -3.08
N SER A 66 22.14 0.00 -1.91
CA SER A 66 22.99 0.28 -0.75
C SER A 66 23.89 -0.91 -0.45
N PRO A 67 25.22 -0.70 -0.27
CA PRO A 67 26.11 -1.74 0.21
C PRO A 67 25.63 -2.24 1.57
N SER A 68 25.56 -3.55 1.75
CA SER A 68 25.27 -4.12 3.06
C SER A 68 26.58 -4.38 3.80
N THR A 69 26.60 -4.15 5.12
CA THR A 69 27.74 -4.46 6.00
C THR A 69 28.03 -5.97 6.07
N SER A 70 27.05 -6.81 5.73
CA SER A 70 27.19 -8.27 5.67
C SER A 70 26.08 -8.87 4.78
N GLY A 71 26.43 -9.31 3.58
CA GLY A 71 25.49 -9.92 2.62
C GLY A 71 25.31 -9.13 1.31
N PRO A 72 24.38 -9.57 0.43
CA PRO A 72 24.18 -8.96 -0.87
C PRO A 72 23.69 -7.51 -0.73
N ALA A 73 23.99 -6.69 -1.75
CA ALA A 73 23.50 -5.32 -1.82
C ALA A 73 21.98 -5.29 -1.68
N ARG A 74 21.47 -4.29 -0.94
CA ARG A 74 20.04 -4.12 -0.71
C ARG A 74 19.48 -3.10 -1.68
N LYS A 75 18.39 -3.48 -2.35
CA LYS A 75 17.59 -2.59 -3.19
C LYS A 75 16.65 -1.78 -2.29
N TYR A 76 16.87 -0.48 -2.23
CA TYR A 76 16.01 0.49 -1.55
C TYR A 76 15.06 1.12 -2.56
N TYR A 77 13.85 1.42 -2.09
CA TYR A 77 12.78 2.08 -2.81
C TYR A 77 12.48 3.39 -2.10
N GLU A 78 12.26 4.45 -2.87
CA GLU A 78 11.93 5.78 -2.36
C GLU A 78 10.81 6.36 -3.22
N LEU A 79 9.86 7.09 -2.64
CA LEU A 79 8.83 7.74 -3.44
C LEU A 79 9.44 8.80 -4.36
N THR A 80 8.90 8.89 -5.57
CA THR A 80 9.10 10.06 -6.44
C THR A 80 8.00 11.09 -6.20
N ASP A 81 8.12 12.28 -6.79
CA ASP A 81 7.04 13.28 -6.79
C ASP A 81 5.73 12.72 -7.37
N ALA A 82 5.83 11.89 -8.42
CA ALA A 82 4.69 11.17 -8.98
C ALA A 82 4.12 10.16 -7.98
N GLY A 83 4.98 9.46 -7.22
CA GLY A 83 4.60 8.58 -6.13
C GLY A 83 3.84 9.28 -5.01
N HIS A 84 4.30 10.45 -4.57
CA HIS A 84 3.60 11.28 -3.58
C HIS A 84 2.24 11.75 -4.08
N THR A 85 2.16 12.16 -5.35
CA THR A 85 0.90 12.60 -5.99
C THR A 85 -0.10 11.44 -6.06
N GLU A 86 0.34 10.26 -6.51
CA GLU A 86 -0.50 9.04 -6.53
C GLU A 86 -0.96 8.67 -5.12
N LEU A 87 -0.07 8.69 -4.12
CA LEU A 87 -0.42 8.37 -2.75
C LEU A 87 -1.50 9.32 -2.21
N ALA A 88 -1.39 10.62 -2.49
CA ALA A 88 -2.39 11.60 -2.08
C ALA A 88 -3.76 11.30 -2.72
N ALA A 89 -3.79 10.96 -4.01
CA ALA A 89 -5.01 10.55 -4.72
C ALA A 89 -5.62 9.29 -4.10
N ARG A 90 -4.82 8.24 -3.88
CA ARG A 90 -5.27 6.99 -3.26
C ARG A 90 -5.79 7.19 -1.84
N ARG A 91 -5.18 8.06 -1.05
CA ARG A 91 -5.67 8.44 0.28
C ARG A 91 -7.01 9.16 0.22
N ALA A 92 -7.24 10.00 -0.79
CA ALA A 92 -8.53 10.66 -0.99
C ALA A 92 -9.62 9.64 -1.39
N GLU A 93 -9.33 8.78 -2.37
CA GLU A 93 -10.23 7.70 -2.81
C GLU A 93 -10.60 6.76 -1.64
N TRP A 94 -9.61 6.34 -0.85
CA TRP A 94 -9.82 5.46 0.31
C TRP A 94 -10.71 6.10 1.36
N ARG A 95 -10.52 7.37 1.70
CA ARG A 95 -11.38 8.06 2.68
C ARG A 95 -12.83 8.09 2.23
N THR A 96 -13.09 8.41 0.97
CA THR A 96 -14.45 8.42 0.43
C THR A 96 -15.06 7.01 0.43
N PHE A 97 -14.32 6.01 -0.06
CA PHE A 97 -14.78 4.64 -0.14
C PHE A 97 -15.05 4.02 1.25
N SER A 98 -14.09 4.10 2.16
CA SER A 98 -14.21 3.56 3.52
C SER A 98 -15.35 4.21 4.30
N THR A 99 -15.57 5.51 4.13
CA THR A 99 -16.71 6.22 4.74
C THR A 99 -18.05 5.69 4.22
N ALA A 100 -18.18 5.54 2.89
CA ALA A 100 -19.40 5.04 2.27
C ALA A 100 -19.70 3.59 2.69
N VAL A 101 -18.70 2.71 2.59
CA VAL A 101 -18.82 1.29 2.97
C VAL A 101 -19.11 1.15 4.47
N GLY A 102 -18.37 1.86 5.33
CA GLY A 102 -18.60 1.84 6.78
C GLY A 102 -20.01 2.31 7.13
N THR A 103 -20.54 3.32 6.43
CA THR A 103 -21.93 3.78 6.64
C THR A 103 -22.94 2.68 6.33
N LEU A 104 -22.74 1.95 5.25
CA LEU A 104 -23.64 0.87 4.82
C LEU A 104 -23.52 -0.39 5.71
N ILE A 105 -22.31 -0.84 6.01
CA ILE A 105 -22.06 -2.08 6.75
C ILE A 105 -22.31 -1.93 8.26
N GLU A 106 -22.05 -0.75 8.83
CA GLU A 106 -22.28 -0.48 10.26
C GLU A 106 -23.73 -0.01 10.55
N GLY A 107 -24.62 -0.01 9.54
CA GLY A 107 -26.03 0.28 9.72
C GLY A 107 -26.35 1.76 10.01
N ARG A 108 -25.44 2.69 9.69
CA ARG A 108 -25.75 4.12 9.75
C ARG A 108 -26.80 4.44 8.69
N ARG A 109 -27.91 5.06 9.10
CA ARG A 109 -29.01 5.39 8.18
C ARG A 109 -28.51 6.29 7.05
N VAL A 110 -28.53 5.77 5.82
CA VAL A 110 -28.42 6.58 4.61
C VAL A 110 -29.77 7.27 4.42
N ARG A 111 -29.81 8.59 4.60
CA ARG A 111 -31.01 9.37 4.26
C ARG A 111 -31.02 9.55 2.75
N THR A 112 -31.87 8.81 2.06
CA THR A 112 -32.20 9.08 0.66
C THR A 112 -33.25 10.18 0.68
N GLU A 113 -32.86 11.43 0.46
CA GLU A 113 -33.85 12.46 0.11
C GLU A 113 -34.39 12.11 -1.28
N ALA A 114 -35.69 11.80 -1.36
CA ALA A 114 -36.35 11.60 -2.63
C ALA A 114 -36.34 12.93 -3.40
N PRO A 115 -36.01 12.93 -4.72
CA PRO A 115 -36.15 14.14 -5.52
C PRO A 115 -37.63 14.57 -5.50
N SER A 116 -37.86 15.84 -5.17
CA SER A 116 -39.18 16.48 -5.20
C SER A 116 -39.69 16.67 -6.63
#